data_AF-A0A653DV83-F1
#
_entry.id   AF-A0A653DV83-F1
#
_cell.length_a   1.000
_cell.length_b   1.000
_cell.length_c   1.000
_cell.angle_alpha   90.00
_cell.angle_beta   90.00
_cell.angle_gamma   90.00
#
_symmetry.space_group_name_H-M   'P 1'
#
loop_
_entity.id
_entity.type
_entity.pdbx_description
1 polymer ?
#
loop_
_entity_poly.entity_id
_entity_poly.type
_entity_poly.pdbx_seq_one_letter_code
_entity_poly.pdbx_strand_id
1 'polypeptide(L)'
;YFKKFIREANKDILERLLRFSTGADIITDNLLTVEFSSSEGFQRAPTAHTCSCTLVLPLAYDTYTDFRCDMNNVLSSNIWIMDIV
;
A
#
# COMPACT_ATOMS: atom_id res chain seq x y z
N TYR A 1 -5.20 -8.30 -7.45
CA TYR A 1 -3.72 -8.25 -7.45
C TYR A 1 -3.11 -8.24 -6.05
N PHE A 2 -3.60 -7.41 -5.13
CA PHE A 2 -3.01 -7.27 -3.79
C PHE A 2 -2.82 -8.58 -2.99
N LYS A 3 -3.82 -9.47 -2.92
CA LYS A 3 -3.68 -10.77 -2.25
C LYS A 3 -2.54 -11.64 -2.82
N LYS A 4 -2.32 -11.57 -4.13
CA LYS A 4 -1.22 -12.28 -4.82
C LYS A 4 0.13 -11.66 -4.44
N PHE A 5 0.22 -10.33 -4.43
CA PHE A 5 1.41 -9.60 -4.00
C PHE A 5 1.83 -9.96 -2.57
N ILE A 6 0.89 -9.98 -1.62
CA ILE A 6 1.17 -10.39 -0.23
C ILE A 6 1.74 -11.81 -0.17
N ARG A 7 1.15 -12.75 -0.94
CA ARG A 7 1.60 -14.15 -0.96
C ARG A 7 3.00 -14.33 -1.55
N GLU A 8 3.39 -13.48 -2.49
CA GLU A 8 4.71 -13.52 -3.15
C GLU A 8 5.76 -12.64 -2.46
N ALA A 9 5.35 -11.79 -1.51
CA ALA A 9 6.22 -10.88 -0.80
C ALA A 9 7.13 -11.62 0.20
N ASN A 10 8.37 -11.16 0.33
CA ASN A 10 9.25 -11.59 1.40
C ASN A 10 8.97 -10.80 2.69
N LYS A 11 9.63 -11.19 3.79
CA LYS A 11 9.44 -10.57 5.10
C LYS A 11 9.68 -9.04 5.08
N ASP A 12 10.74 -8.58 4.42
CA ASP A 12 11.08 -7.15 4.32
C ASP A 12 9.94 -6.34 3.67
N ILE A 13 9.39 -6.82 2.55
CA ILE A 13 8.27 -6.16 1.88
C ILE A 13 7.02 -6.14 2.76
N LEU A 14 6.76 -7.22 3.50
CA LEU A 14 5.61 -7.31 4.41
C LEU A 14 5.74 -6.34 5.60
N GLU A 15 6.93 -6.20 6.18
CA GLU A 15 7.20 -5.23 7.27
C GLU A 15 7.02 -3.80 6.76
N ARG A 16 7.51 -3.49 5.57
CA ARG A 16 7.32 -2.18 4.93
C ARG A 16 5.85 -1.90 4.61
N LEU A 17 5.11 -2.92 4.18
CA LEU A 17 3.67 -2.82 3.92
C LEU A 17 2.86 -2.54 5.20
N LEU A 18 3.18 -3.24 6.29
CA LEU A 18 2.58 -2.98 7.60
C LEU A 18 2.88 -1.54 8.02
N ARG A 19 4.15 -1.14 7.98
CA ARG A 19 4.56 0.21 8.36
C ARG A 19 3.90 1.29 7.51
N PHE A 20 3.75 1.05 6.21
CA PHE A 20 3.05 1.95 5.30
C PHE A 20 1.58 2.13 5.71
N SER A 21 0.90 1.02 6.01
CA SER A 21 -0.55 1.01 6.16
C SER A 21 -1.01 1.34 7.59
N THR A 22 -0.19 1.06 8.60
CA THR A 22 -0.54 1.17 10.03
C THR A 22 0.41 2.06 10.82
N GLY A 23 1.53 2.49 10.23
CA GLY A 23 2.61 3.19 10.93
C GLY A 23 3.51 2.28 11.77
N ALA A 24 3.23 0.97 11.85
CA ALA A 24 4.01 0.00 12.60
C ALA A 24 4.42 -1.19 11.72
N ASP A 25 5.60 -1.75 11.96
CA ASP A 25 6.10 -2.95 11.28
C ASP A 25 5.65 -4.28 11.93
N ILE A 26 4.78 -4.18 12.94
CA ILE A 26 4.18 -5.31 13.67
C ILE A 26 2.68 -5.39 13.41
N ILE A 27 2.14 -6.62 13.53
CA ILE A 27 0.69 -6.82 13.51
C ILE A 27 0.13 -6.31 14.84
N THR A 28 -0.72 -5.30 14.76
CA THR A 28 -1.55 -4.82 15.88
C THR A 28 -2.93 -5.48 15.80
N ASP A 29 -3.74 -5.41 16.86
CA ASP A 29 -5.12 -5.95 16.86
C ASP A 29 -6.07 -5.21 15.89
N ASN A 30 -5.56 -4.24 15.12
CA ASN A 30 -6.33 -3.49 14.14
C ASN A 30 -6.44 -4.25 12.82
N LEU A 31 -7.64 -4.26 12.24
CA LEU A 31 -7.88 -4.82 10.92
C LEU A 31 -7.35 -3.85 9.85
N LEU A 32 -6.46 -4.34 8.97
CA LEU A 32 -6.07 -3.60 7.77
C LEU A 32 -7.26 -3.52 6.81
N THR A 33 -7.81 -2.33 6.63
CA THR A 33 -8.88 -2.06 5.67
C THR A 33 -8.28 -1.76 4.30
N VAL A 34 -8.85 -2.33 3.25
CA VAL A 34 -8.42 -2.07 1.87
C VAL A 34 -9.56 -1.39 1.12
N GLU A 35 -9.31 -0.17 0.67
CA GLU A 35 -10.22 0.62 -0.15
C GLU A 35 -9.68 0.79 -1.56
N PHE A 36 -10.56 1.16 -2.48
CA PHE A 36 -10.23 1.30 -3.89
C PHE A 36 -10.58 2.70 -4.39
N SER A 37 -9.67 3.31 -5.14
CA SER A 37 -9.87 4.62 -5.75
C SER A 37 -9.86 4.54 -7.28
N SER A 38 -10.57 5.45 -7.93
CA SER A 38 -10.54 5.67 -9.38
C SER A 38 -9.42 6.65 -9.78
N SER A 39 -8.31 6.67 -9.04
CA SER A 39 -7.18 7.55 -9.35
C SER A 39 -6.46 7.05 -10.61
N GLU A 40 -6.16 7.97 -11.52
CA GLU A 40 -5.61 7.69 -12.85
C GLU A 40 -4.44 8.64 -13.18
N GLY A 41 -3.68 8.28 -14.22
CA GLY A 41 -2.55 9.09 -14.71
C GLY A 41 -1.49 9.34 -13.64
N PHE A 42 -1.03 10.60 -13.53
CA PHE A 42 0.01 10.99 -12.56
C PHE A 42 -0.42 10.92 -11.09
N GLN A 43 -1.72 10.79 -10.81
CA GLN A 43 -2.26 10.65 -9.45
C GLN A 43 -2.44 9.19 -9.03
N ARG A 44 -2.17 8.23 -9.93
CA ARG A 44 -2.31 6.80 -9.66
C ARG A 44 -1.14 6.32 -8.78
N ALA A 45 -1.36 6.29 -7.48
CA ALA A 45 -0.42 5.73 -6.51
C ALA A 45 -1.17 5.08 -5.33
N PRO A 46 -0.64 4.00 -4.72
CA PRO A 46 -1.08 3.52 -3.43
C PRO A 46 -0.93 4.60 -2.37
N THR A 47 -1.97 4.81 -1.56
CA THR A 47 -1.93 5.71 -0.40
C THR A 47 -2.39 4.99 0.86
N ALA A 48 -2.03 5.51 2.02
CA ALA A 48 -2.38 4.90 3.30
C ALA A 48 -2.78 5.93 4.34
N HIS A 49 -3.77 5.57 5.14
CA HIS A 49 -4.22 6.30 6.32
C HIS A 49 -3.84 5.48 7.56
N THR A 50 -2.69 5.80 8.16
CA THR A 50 -2.12 5.02 9.27
C THR A 50 -3.03 5.01 10.50
N CYS A 51 -3.62 6.16 10.85
CA CYS A 51 -4.54 6.29 11.98
C CYS A 51 -5.78 5.38 11.87
N SER A 52 -6.28 5.15 10.66
CA SER A 52 -7.44 4.28 10.41
C SER A 52 -7.05 2.87 9.96
N CYS A 53 -5.75 2.59 9.80
CA CYS A 53 -5.25 1.34 9.23
C CYS A 53 -5.88 1.03 7.86
N THR A 54 -5.98 2.05 6.99
CA THR A 54 -6.58 1.92 5.65
C THR A 54 -5.53 2.03 4.57
N LEU A 55 -5.47 1.06 3.65
CA LEU A 55 -4.70 1.10 2.42
C LEU A 55 -5.64 1.37 1.24
N VAL A 56 -5.41 2.44 0.51
CA VAL A 56 -6.17 2.80 -0.68
C VAL A 56 -5.39 2.41 -1.92
N LEU A 57 -5.98 1.57 -2.76
CA LEU A 57 -5.37 1.06 -3.97
C LEU A 57 -6.08 1.60 -5.22
N PRO A 58 -5.36 2.14 -6.21
CA PRO A 58 -5.96 2.49 -7.49
C PRO A 58 -6.56 1.26 -8.20
N LEU A 59 -7.70 1.43 -8.86
CA LEU A 59 -8.30 0.38 -9.71
C LEU A 59 -7.64 0.29 -11.09
N ALA A 60 -7.03 1.39 -11.54
CA ALA A 60 -6.53 1.57 -12.90
C ALA A 60 -5.18 0.90 -13.18
N TYR A 61 -5.02 -0.38 -12.80
CA TYR A 61 -3.85 -1.19 -13.17
C TYR A 61 -4.19 -2.16 -14.29
N ASP A 62 -3.53 -2.00 -15.44
CA ASP A 62 -3.73 -2.85 -16.61
C ASP A 62 -3.20 -4.28 -16.37
N THR A 63 -2.06 -4.40 -15.67
CA THR A 63 -1.44 -5.69 -15.37
C THR A 63 -1.04 -5.85 -13.90
N TYR A 64 -0.85 -7.10 -13.47
CA TYR A 64 -0.27 -7.41 -12.17
C TYR A 64 1.16 -6.86 -12.02
N THR A 65 1.92 -6.82 -13.12
CA THR A 65 3.29 -6.30 -13.11
C THR A 65 3.31 -4.81 -12.80
N ASP A 66 2.38 -4.03 -13.39
CA ASP A 66 2.25 -2.60 -13.10
C ASP A 66 1.91 -2.36 -11.64
N PHE A 67 0.92 -3.09 -11.12
CA PHE A 67 0.55 -3.07 -9.70
C PHE A 67 1.75 -3.39 -8.80
N ARG A 68 2.51 -4.44 -9.11
CA ARG A 68 3.65 -4.89 -8.32
C ARG A 68 4.80 -3.87 -8.35
N CYS A 69 5.11 -3.30 -9.51
CA CYS A 69 6.11 -2.26 -9.64
C CYS A 69 5.75 -1.04 -8.80
N ASP A 70 4.50 -0.58 -8.88
CA ASP A 70 4.04 0.61 -8.16
C ASP A 70 4.06 0.40 -6.64
N MET A 71 3.54 -0.73 -6.16
CA MET A 71 3.63 -1.11 -4.74
C MET A 71 5.09 -1.17 -4.27
N ASN A 72 5.99 -1.80 -5.02
CA ASN A 72 7.39 -1.87 -4.63
C ASN A 72 8.06 -0.50 -4.61
N ASN A 73 7.71 0.39 -5.54
CA ASN A 73 8.24 1.75 -5.59
C ASN A 73 7.81 2.56 -4.36
N VAL A 74 6.52 2.51 -4.01
CA VAL A 74 5.98 3.19 -2.81
C VAL A 74 6.62 2.65 -1.54
N LEU A 75 6.69 1.32 -1.39
CA LEU A 75 7.29 0.70 -0.21
C LEU A 75 8.81 0.96 -0.12
N SER A 76 9.46 1.20 -1.26
CA SER A 76 10.91 1.47 -1.33
C SER A 76 11.28 2.93 -1.07
N SER A 77 10.38 3.87 -1.33
CA SER A 77 10.70 5.31 -1.37
C SER A 77 11.07 5.88 0.01
N ASN A 78 10.63 5.27 1.11
CA ASN A 78 10.72 5.82 2.48
C ASN A 78 10.15 7.25 2.62
N ILE A 79 9.49 7.79 1.59
CA ILE A 79 8.80 9.07 1.58
C ILE A 79 7.32 8.74 1.70
N TRP A 80 6.85 8.77 2.95
CA TRP A 80 5.44 8.59 3.27
C TRP A 80 4.79 9.97 3.15
N ILE A 81 4.02 10.21 2.09
CA ILE A 81 3.16 11.40 2.03
C ILE A 81 2.08 11.19 3.09
N MET A 82 2.33 11.73 4.28
CA MET A 82 1.35 11.81 5.36
C MET A 82 0.54 13.07 5.12
N ASP A 83 -0.73 12.92 4.76
CA ASP A 83 -1.67 14.04 4.83
C ASP A 83 -1.79 14.45 6.30
N ILE A 84 -1.21 15.61 6.64
CA ILE A 84 -1.46 16.29 7.91
C ILE A 84 -2.78 17.04 7.72
N VAL A 85 -3.83 16.57 8.39
CA VAL A 85 -5.11 17.29 8.50
C VAL A 85 -5.03 18.31 9.63
#